data_AF-A0A3N5WFJ4-F1
#
_entry.id   AF-A0A3N5WFJ4-F1
#
_cell.length_a   1.000
_cell.length_b   1.000
_cell.length_c   1.000
_cell.angle_alpha   90.00
_cell.angle_beta   90.00
_cell.angle_gamma   90.00
#
_symmetry.space_group_name_H-M   'P 1'
#
loop_
_entity.id
_entity.type
_entity.pdbx_description
1 polymer ?
#
loop_
_entity_poly.entity_id
_entity_poly.type
_entity_poly.pdbx_seq_one_letter_code
_entity_poly.pdbx_strand_id
1 'polypeptide(L)'
;MTPLFEQLGAHVAAIDPAGKTLYHAASVLVCNDLTALMEAGLRAYEKAGIERATAQTMMEPLVRETLDNIFALGTMHALTGPVARGDAAVIARQLAALSDMDPQVADAYRALNRIALDLAQAQGGAAPQALAAVADVLRQHQ
;
A
#
# COMPACT_ATOMS: atom_id res chain seq x y z
N MET A 1 -4.67 22.29 -28.22
CA MET A 1 -4.73 20.83 -28.06
C MET A 1 -5.66 20.40 -26.92
N THR A 2 -5.68 21.09 -25.78
CA THR A 2 -6.59 20.77 -24.65
C THR A 2 -8.06 20.56 -25.04
N PRO A 3 -8.71 21.46 -25.82
CA PRO A 3 -10.13 21.27 -26.18
C PRO A 3 -10.40 20.01 -27.01
N LEU A 4 -9.41 19.53 -27.77
CA LEU A 4 -9.53 18.30 -28.55
C LEU A 4 -9.50 17.06 -27.65
N PHE A 5 -8.65 17.05 -26.63
CA PHE A 5 -8.57 15.92 -25.69
C PHE A 5 -9.78 15.85 -24.76
N GLU A 6 -10.29 16.99 -24.32
CA GLU A 6 -11.50 17.06 -23.49
C GLU A 6 -12.74 16.57 -24.26
N GLN A 7 -12.84 16.85 -25.57
CA GLN A 7 -13.89 16.31 -26.44
C GLN A 7 -13.84 14.77 -26.57
N LEU A 8 -12.68 14.16 -26.33
CA LEU A 8 -12.51 12.71 -26.29
C LEU A 8 -12.72 12.12 -24.88
N GLY A 9 -13.16 12.93 -23.91
CA GLY A 9 -13.43 12.51 -22.53
C GLY A 9 -12.20 12.49 -21.63
N ALA A 10 -11.05 13.04 -22.06
CA ALA A 10 -9.88 13.13 -21.22
C ALA A 10 -10.01 14.25 -20.18
N HIS A 11 -9.54 13.99 -18.97
CA HIS A 11 -9.30 15.05 -17.98
C HIS A 11 -7.89 15.62 -18.19
N VAL A 12 -7.82 16.90 -18.57
CA VAL A 12 -6.53 17.57 -18.83
C VAL A 12 -6.17 18.47 -17.66
N ALA A 13 -4.94 18.35 -17.18
CA ALA A 13 -4.37 19.22 -16.17
C ALA A 13 -3.03 19.78 -16.63
N ALA A 14 -2.79 21.07 -16.39
CA ALA A 14 -1.49 21.67 -16.62
C ALA A 14 -0.54 21.32 -15.47
N ILE A 15 0.69 20.94 -15.80
CA ILE A 15 1.76 20.68 -14.83
C ILE A 15 3.00 21.49 -15.21
N ASP A 16 3.74 21.94 -14.20
CA ASP A 16 5.06 22.54 -14.42
C ASP A 16 5.98 21.52 -15.08
N PRO A 17 6.74 21.88 -16.14
CA PRO A 17 7.74 20.99 -16.73
C PRO A 17 8.69 20.34 -15.73
N ALA A 18 9.10 21.05 -14.67
CA ALA A 18 9.94 20.52 -13.59
C ALA A 18 9.25 19.41 -12.78
N GLY A 19 7.92 19.39 -12.74
CA GLY A 19 7.12 18.37 -12.05
C GLY A 19 6.90 17.10 -12.87
N LYS A 20 7.27 17.05 -14.16
CA LYS A 20 7.00 15.91 -15.04
C LYS A 20 7.61 14.59 -14.54
N THR A 21 8.81 14.65 -13.98
CA THR A 21 9.47 13.45 -13.43
C THR A 21 8.69 12.88 -12.26
N LEU A 22 8.23 13.73 -11.33
CA LEU A 22 7.41 13.29 -10.19
C LEU A 22 6.02 12.79 -10.63
N TYR A 23 5.39 13.45 -11.61
CA TYR A 23 4.14 12.98 -12.19
C TYR A 23 4.28 11.57 -12.78
N HIS A 24 5.36 11.31 -13.53
CA HIS A 24 5.60 9.99 -14.07
C HIS A 24 5.89 8.96 -12.97
N ALA A 25 6.71 9.31 -11.98
CA ALA A 25 6.96 8.43 -10.83
C ALA A 25 5.68 8.10 -10.04
N ALA A 26 4.77 9.07 -9.87
CA ALA A 26 3.47 8.82 -9.26
C ALA A 26 2.64 7.80 -10.06
N SER A 27 2.68 7.87 -11.39
CA SER A 27 2.01 6.90 -12.27
C SER A 27 2.63 5.51 -12.16
N VAL A 28 3.96 5.43 -12.04
CA VAL A 28 4.69 4.16 -11.82
C VAL A 28 4.28 3.55 -10.47
N LEU A 29 4.22 4.34 -9.40
CA LEU A 29 3.82 3.90 -8.06
C LEU A 29 2.42 3.27 -8.05
N VAL A 30 1.44 3.91 -8.69
CA VAL A 30 0.04 3.47 -8.65
C VAL A 30 -0.33 2.43 -9.71
N CYS A 31 0.61 2.03 -10.58
CA CYS A 31 0.38 1.06 -11.66
C CYS A 31 1.43 -0.05 -11.71
N ASN A 32 2.68 0.30 -11.98
CA ASN A 32 3.77 -0.67 -12.14
C ASN A 32 4.17 -1.27 -10.79
N ASP A 33 4.37 -0.44 -9.78
CA ASP A 33 4.77 -0.90 -8.46
C ASP A 33 3.61 -1.62 -7.76
N LEU A 34 2.35 -1.27 -8.07
CA LEU A 34 1.19 -2.07 -7.67
C LEU A 34 1.30 -3.51 -8.17
N THR A 35 1.74 -3.72 -9.41
CA THR A 35 1.95 -5.08 -9.95
C THR A 35 3.05 -5.83 -9.19
N ALA A 36 4.16 -5.15 -8.88
CA ALA A 36 5.23 -5.73 -8.07
C ALA A 36 4.76 -6.07 -6.64
N LEU A 37 3.91 -5.22 -6.04
CA LEU A 37 3.30 -5.48 -4.74
C LEU A 37 2.37 -6.70 -4.77
N MET A 38 1.57 -6.88 -5.82
CA MET A 38 0.74 -8.08 -5.99
C MET A 38 1.59 -9.35 -6.07
N GLU A 39 2.70 -9.31 -6.80
CA GLU A 39 3.65 -10.44 -6.87
C GLU A 39 4.27 -10.77 -5.51
N ALA A 40 4.67 -9.75 -4.73
CA ALA A 40 5.18 -9.94 -3.38
C ALA A 40 4.13 -10.61 -2.46
N GLY A 41 2.86 -10.21 -2.59
CA GLY A 41 1.73 -10.84 -1.89
C GLY A 41 1.52 -12.30 -2.29
N LEU A 42 1.55 -12.61 -3.59
CA LEU A 42 1.44 -13.99 -4.10
C LEU A 42 2.56 -14.88 -3.56
N ARG A 43 3.81 -14.41 -3.56
CA ARG A 43 4.94 -15.15 -2.95
C ARG A 43 4.72 -15.44 -1.47
N ALA A 44 4.16 -14.49 -0.73
CA ALA A 44 3.83 -14.69 0.68
C ALA A 44 2.72 -15.74 0.87
N TYR A 45 1.68 -15.75 0.02
CA TYR A 45 0.68 -16.81 0.02
C TYR A 45 1.27 -18.19 -0.33
N GLU A 46 2.15 -18.26 -1.33
CA GLU A 46 2.85 -19.49 -1.71
C GLU A 46 3.74 -20.01 -0.57
N LYS A 47 4.47 -19.12 0.12
CA LYS A 47 5.26 -19.46 1.30
C LYS A 47 4.39 -19.96 2.46
N ALA A 48 3.16 -19.48 2.57
CA ALA A 48 2.18 -19.95 3.53
C ALA A 48 1.51 -21.30 3.14
N GLY A 49 1.90 -21.88 1.99
CA GLY A 49 1.42 -23.18 1.53
C GLY A 49 0.18 -23.13 0.64
N ILE A 50 -0.21 -21.94 0.16
CA ILE A 50 -1.34 -21.77 -0.76
C ILE A 50 -0.83 -21.80 -2.20
N GLU A 51 -1.41 -22.67 -3.03
CA GLU A 51 -1.06 -22.74 -4.45
C GLU A 51 -1.38 -21.41 -5.15
N ARG A 52 -0.54 -21.01 -6.11
CA ARG A 52 -0.56 -19.68 -6.72
C ARG A 52 -1.88 -19.32 -7.40
N ALA A 53 -2.49 -20.21 -8.17
CA ALA A 53 -3.78 -19.95 -8.80
C ALA A 53 -4.89 -19.76 -7.74
N THR A 54 -4.86 -20.56 -6.67
CA THR A 54 -5.75 -20.40 -5.52
C THR A 54 -5.54 -19.05 -4.83
N ALA A 55 -4.28 -18.66 -4.58
CA ALA A 55 -3.93 -17.37 -3.99
C ALA A 55 -4.41 -16.20 -4.87
N GLN A 56 -4.28 -16.33 -6.20
CA GLN A 56 -4.76 -15.32 -7.15
C GLN A 56 -6.28 -15.15 -7.08
N THR A 57 -7.04 -16.26 -7.02
CA THR A 57 -8.50 -16.21 -6.84
C THR A 57 -8.91 -15.57 -5.51
N MET A 58 -8.17 -15.83 -4.42
CA MET A 58 -8.43 -15.22 -3.11
C MET A 58 -8.09 -13.73 -3.09
N MET A 59 -6.99 -13.34 -3.74
CA MET A 59 -6.47 -11.97 -3.74
C MET A 59 -7.32 -11.02 -4.58
N GLU A 60 -7.84 -11.47 -5.73
CA GLU A 60 -8.60 -10.61 -6.65
C GLU A 60 -9.73 -9.81 -5.98
N PRO A 61 -10.70 -10.42 -5.28
CA PRO A 61 -11.79 -9.65 -4.66
C PRO A 61 -11.30 -8.69 -3.57
N LEU A 62 -10.23 -9.05 -2.83
CA LEU A 62 -9.66 -8.18 -1.79
C LEU A 62 -9.04 -6.91 -2.38
N VAL A 63 -8.31 -7.07 -3.48
CA VAL A 63 -7.63 -5.95 -4.15
C VAL A 63 -8.65 -5.04 -4.84
N ARG A 64 -9.65 -5.61 -5.52
CA ARG A 64 -10.72 -4.82 -6.16
C ARG A 64 -11.48 -3.99 -5.14
N GLU A 65 -11.94 -4.61 -4.06
CA GLU A 65 -12.63 -3.92 -2.97
C GLU A 65 -11.77 -2.81 -2.35
N THR A 66 -10.46 -3.04 -2.21
CA THR A 66 -9.53 -2.02 -1.72
C THR A 66 -9.46 -0.82 -2.67
N LEU A 67 -9.34 -1.06 -3.98
CA LEU A 67 -9.31 0.00 -4.99
C LEU A 67 -10.64 0.78 -5.04
N ASP A 68 -11.77 0.08 -4.99
CA ASP A 68 -13.10 0.69 -4.99
C ASP A 68 -13.27 1.60 -3.76
N ASN A 69 -12.86 1.14 -2.58
CA ASN A 69 -12.88 1.96 -1.36
C ASN A 69 -11.95 3.17 -1.43
N ILE A 70 -10.75 3.02 -2.02
CA ILE A 70 -9.82 4.16 -2.20
C ILE A 70 -10.47 5.24 -3.07
N PHE A 71 -11.10 4.88 -4.19
CA PHE A 71 -11.73 5.84 -5.09
C PHE A 71 -13.03 6.42 -4.54
N ALA A 72 -13.77 5.68 -3.72
CA ALA A 72 -15.01 6.14 -3.10
C ALA A 72 -14.80 7.00 -1.85
N LEU A 73 -13.82 6.65 -0.99
CA LEU A 73 -13.65 7.22 0.35
C LEU A 73 -12.37 8.04 0.51
N GLY A 74 -11.43 7.92 -0.42
CA GLY A 74 -10.06 8.42 -0.27
C GLY A 74 -9.18 7.51 0.58
N THR A 75 -7.86 7.62 0.42
CA THR A 75 -6.88 6.70 1.04
C THR A 75 -6.92 6.69 2.57
N MET A 76 -7.16 7.84 3.22
CA MET A 76 -7.22 7.94 4.67
C MET A 76 -8.39 7.12 5.26
N HIS A 77 -9.57 7.20 4.66
CA HIS A 77 -10.76 6.48 5.14
C HIS A 77 -10.82 5.03 4.65
N ALA A 78 -10.19 4.73 3.51
CA ALA A 78 -10.07 3.37 2.99
C ALA A 78 -9.05 2.52 3.76
N LEU A 79 -8.12 3.13 4.50
CA LEU A 79 -7.12 2.40 5.27
C LEU A 79 -7.78 1.55 6.36
N THR A 80 -7.46 0.25 6.36
CA THR A 80 -7.82 -0.70 7.41
C THR A 80 -6.58 -1.50 7.87
N GLY A 81 -6.79 -2.59 8.61
CA GLY A 81 -5.71 -3.50 8.98
C GLY A 81 -4.98 -3.11 10.27
N PRO A 82 -3.85 -3.77 10.56
CA PRO A 82 -3.20 -3.68 11.86
C PRO A 82 -2.59 -2.30 12.14
N VAL A 83 -2.13 -1.55 11.13
CA VAL A 83 -1.62 -0.19 11.32
C VAL A 83 -2.75 0.76 11.77
N ALA A 84 -3.90 0.73 11.08
CA ALA A 84 -5.06 1.55 11.42
C ALA A 84 -5.57 1.30 12.85
N ARG A 85 -5.42 0.07 13.36
CA ARG A 85 -5.81 -0.31 14.73
C ARG A 85 -4.70 -0.11 15.78
N GLY A 86 -3.46 0.17 15.36
CA GLY A 86 -2.32 0.26 16.27
C GLY A 86 -1.80 -1.09 16.79
N ASP A 87 -2.03 -2.18 16.06
CA ASP A 87 -1.67 -3.55 16.46
C ASP A 87 -0.17 -3.85 16.26
N ALA A 88 0.70 -3.17 17.00
CA ALA A 88 2.17 -3.28 16.86
C ALA A 88 2.70 -4.73 16.95
N ALA A 89 2.11 -5.55 17.83
CA ALA A 89 2.49 -6.95 17.99
C ALA A 89 2.17 -7.80 16.74
N VAL A 90 1.09 -7.50 16.02
CA VAL A 90 0.75 -8.18 14.76
C VAL A 90 1.77 -7.80 13.69
N ILE A 91 2.08 -6.51 13.57
CA ILE A 91 3.04 -5.98 12.60
C ILE A 91 4.43 -6.57 12.83
N ALA A 92 4.88 -6.68 14.09
CA ALA A 92 6.16 -7.28 14.43
C ALA A 92 6.27 -8.75 13.97
N ARG A 93 5.22 -9.55 14.20
CA ARG A 93 5.18 -10.94 13.74
C ARG A 93 5.14 -11.06 12.22
N GLN A 94 4.38 -10.19 11.55
CA GLN A 94 4.33 -10.16 10.09
C GLN A 94 5.69 -9.80 9.49
N LEU A 95 6.36 -8.78 10.04
CA LEU A 95 7.72 -8.40 9.62
C LEU A 95 8.74 -9.52 9.82
N ALA A 96 8.70 -10.22 10.96
CA ALA A 96 9.60 -11.36 11.18
C ALA A 96 9.37 -12.46 10.13
N ALA A 97 8.12 -12.85 9.90
CA ALA A 97 7.78 -13.87 8.90
C ALA A 97 8.16 -13.46 7.47
N LEU A 98 7.97 -12.19 7.10
CA LEU A 98 8.39 -11.67 5.81
C LEU A 98 9.91 -11.61 5.69
N SER A 99 10.63 -11.24 6.76
CA SER A 99 12.10 -11.18 6.76
C SER A 99 12.72 -12.57 6.58
N ASP A 100 12.14 -13.59 7.23
CA ASP A 100 12.55 -14.99 7.09
C ASP A 100 12.24 -15.56 5.69
N MET A 101 11.22 -15.02 5.02
CA MET A 101 10.84 -15.41 3.66
C MET A 101 11.71 -14.73 2.61
N ASP A 102 11.72 -13.41 2.61
CA ASP A 102 12.38 -12.55 1.63
C ASP A 102 12.58 -11.14 2.24
N PRO A 103 13.82 -10.77 2.63
CA PRO A 103 14.11 -9.45 3.19
C PRO A 103 13.67 -8.28 2.31
N GLN A 104 13.68 -8.42 0.98
CA GLN A 104 13.25 -7.36 0.07
C GLN A 104 11.73 -7.10 0.21
N VAL A 105 10.93 -8.15 0.42
CA VAL A 105 9.49 -8.00 0.68
C VAL A 105 9.24 -7.39 2.05
N ALA A 106 10.05 -7.74 3.06
CA ALA A 106 9.96 -7.11 4.38
C ALA A 106 10.25 -5.60 4.33
N ASP A 107 11.23 -5.19 3.52
CA ASP A 107 11.55 -3.77 3.31
C ASP A 107 10.42 -3.02 2.60
N ALA A 108 9.84 -3.61 1.55
CA ALA A 108 8.67 -3.04 0.88
C ALA A 108 7.48 -2.89 1.85
N TYR A 109 7.20 -3.93 2.64
CA TYR A 109 6.16 -3.89 3.68
C TYR A 109 6.45 -2.78 4.71
N ARG A 110 7.70 -2.61 5.14
CA ARG A 110 8.08 -1.55 6.08
C ARG A 110 7.87 -0.16 5.50
N ALA A 111 8.28 0.07 4.25
CA ALA A 111 8.13 1.35 3.56
C ALA A 111 6.65 1.72 3.42
N LEU A 112 5.81 0.79 2.95
CA LEU A 112 4.37 1.01 2.79
C LEU A 112 3.67 1.25 4.14
N ASN A 113 4.03 0.51 5.19
CA ASN A 113 3.40 0.69 6.50
C ASN A 113 3.83 1.97 7.22
N ARG A 114 4.96 2.58 6.86
CA ARG A 114 5.30 3.95 7.32
C ARG A 114 4.35 4.98 6.72
N ILE A 115 4.03 4.88 5.43
CA ILE A 115 3.03 5.73 4.78
C ILE A 115 1.64 5.47 5.38
N ALA A 116 1.29 4.20 5.62
CA ALA A 116 0.03 3.84 6.27
C ALA A 116 -0.07 4.37 7.72
N LEU A 117 1.05 4.49 8.43
CA LEU A 117 1.08 5.06 9.78
C LEU A 117 0.72 6.54 9.75
N ASP A 118 1.22 7.30 8.78
CA ASP A 118 0.86 8.71 8.61
C ASP A 118 -0.65 8.87 8.35
N LEU A 119 -1.22 7.98 7.53
CA LEU A 119 -2.66 7.92 7.28
C LEU A 119 -3.45 7.57 8.56
N ALA A 120 -3.01 6.57 9.32
CA ALA A 120 -3.68 6.13 10.56
C ALA A 120 -3.66 7.24 11.64
N GLN A 121 -2.57 8.00 11.73
CA GLN A 121 -2.48 9.16 12.62
C GLN A 121 -3.49 10.25 12.23
N ALA A 122 -3.62 10.53 10.93
CA ALA A 122 -4.60 11.48 10.44
C ALA A 122 -6.06 10.99 10.60
N GLN A 123 -6.29 9.69 10.48
CA GLN A 123 -7.61 9.06 10.66
C GLN A 123 -8.08 9.13 12.13
N GLY A 124 -7.16 9.06 13.10
CA GLY A 124 -7.47 9.17 14.53
C GLY A 124 -8.22 7.98 15.13
N GLY A 125 -8.26 6.83 14.43
CA GLY A 125 -9.00 5.63 14.85
C GLY A 125 -8.34 4.81 15.97
N ALA A 126 -7.04 4.98 16.19
CA ALA A 126 -6.27 4.29 17.23
C ALA A 126 -5.64 5.28 18.21
N ALA A 127 -5.41 4.81 19.44
CA ALA A 127 -4.77 5.62 20.48
C ALA A 127 -3.34 6.03 20.05
N PRO A 128 -2.89 7.28 20.32
CA PRO A 128 -1.56 7.75 19.95
C PRO A 128 -0.43 6.85 20.46
N GLN A 129 -0.57 6.27 21.64
CA GLN A 129 0.42 5.35 22.22
C GLN A 129 0.53 4.03 21.42
N ALA A 130 -0.60 3.53 20.89
CA ALA A 130 -0.61 2.35 20.05
C ALA A 130 0.10 2.61 18.71
N LEU A 131 -0.17 3.76 18.08
CA LEU A 131 0.50 4.19 16.85
C LEU A 131 2.00 4.46 17.07
N ALA A 132 2.39 4.98 18.25
CA ALA A 132 3.79 5.12 18.62
C ALA A 132 4.52 3.76 18.70
N ALA A 133 3.88 2.74 19.28
CA ALA A 133 4.43 1.39 19.32
C ALA A 133 4.56 0.77 17.91
N VAL A 134 3.61 1.04 17.01
CA VAL A 134 3.74 0.67 15.58
C VAL A 134 4.97 1.33 14.96
N ALA A 135 5.18 2.63 15.22
CA ALA A 135 6.33 3.37 14.73
C ALA A 135 7.66 2.76 15.20
N ASP A 136 7.73 2.32 16.46
CA ASP A 136 8.93 1.66 17.01
C ASP A 136 9.24 0.36 16.26
N VAL A 137 8.24 -0.52 16.06
CA VAL A 137 8.41 -1.77 15.30
C VAL A 137 8.89 -1.51 13.87
N LEU A 138 8.36 -0.47 13.22
CA LEU A 138 8.76 -0.09 11.86
C LEU A 138 10.18 0.52 11.78
N ARG A 139 10.79 0.92 12.90
CA ARG A 139 12.18 1.42 12.96
C ARG A 139 13.25 0.35 13.22
N GLN A 140 12.91 -0.75 13.88
CA GLN A 140 13.87 -1.66 14.54
C GLN A 140 14.84 -2.49 13.65
N HIS A 141 15.00 -2.24 12.35
CA HIS A 141 15.90 -3.03 11.48
C HIS A 141 16.58 -2.20 10.38
N GLN A 142 17.24 -1.09 10.76
CA GLN A 142 18.20 -0.39 9.88
C GLN A 142 19.63 -0.76 10.23
#